data_AF-A0A7C5XSC4-F1
#
_entry.id   AF-A0A7C5XSC4-F1
#
_cell.length_a   1.000
_cell.length_b   1.000
_cell.length_c   1.000
_cell.angle_alpha   90.00
_cell.angle_beta   90.00
_cell.angle_gamma   90.00
#
_symmetry.space_group_name_H-M   'P 1'
#
loop_
_entity.id
_entity.type
_entity.pdbx_description
1 polymer ?
#
loop_
_entity_poly.entity_id
_entity_poly.type
_entity_poly.pdbx_seq_one_letter_code
_entity_poly.pdbx_strand_id
1 'polypeptide(L)'
;RIRYVPVLSEPRPEDAWAGRTGLVHEAVLADHADLAGFDVYVAGPPAMVRAARAAFLARGLPADRLFHDSFEPAADARPPAAAR
;
A
#
# COMPACT_ATOMS: atom_id res chain seq x y z
N ARG A 1 10.53 -7.14 -18.16
CA ARG A 1 10.50 -8.15 -17.07
C ARG A 1 9.75 -7.55 -15.90
N ILE A 2 8.79 -8.27 -15.31
CA ILE A 2 8.02 -7.81 -14.16
C ILE A 2 8.58 -8.49 -12.89
N ARG A 3 8.60 -7.76 -11.78
CA ARG A 3 8.88 -8.30 -10.44
C ARG A 3 7.66 -8.06 -9.57
N TYR A 4 7.19 -9.11 -8.91
CA TYR A 4 6.10 -9.06 -7.94
C TYR A 4 6.67 -9.34 -6.55
N VAL A 5 6.32 -8.49 -5.57
CA VAL A 5 6.78 -8.61 -4.18
C VAL A 5 5.55 -8.57 -3.27
N PRO A 6 5.05 -9.73 -2.81
CA PRO A 6 3.95 -9.79 -1.86
C PRO A 6 4.43 -9.35 -0.46
N VAL A 7 3.56 -8.67 0.27
CA VAL A 7 3.79 -8.20 1.64
C VAL A 7 2.55 -8.51 2.47
N LEU A 8 2.72 -9.16 3.62
CA LEU A 8 1.64 -9.38 4.59
C LEU A 8 1.89 -8.48 5.81
N SER A 9 0.93 -7.61 6.16
CA SER A 9 1.07 -6.76 7.36
C SER A 9 1.14 -7.59 8.63
N GLU A 10 0.26 -8.58 8.75
CA GLU A 10 0.05 -9.36 9.97
C GLU A 10 -0.08 -10.86 9.62
N PRO A 11 0.99 -11.52 9.15
CA PRO A 11 0.96 -12.95 8.91
C PRO A 11 0.82 -13.70 10.24
N ARG A 12 0.01 -14.77 10.24
CA ARG A 12 -0.13 -15.68 11.37
C ARG A 12 0.84 -16.85 11.25
N PRO A 13 1.18 -17.54 12.35
CA PRO A 13 2.08 -18.70 12.30
C PRO A 13 1.61 -19.78 11.31
N GLU A 14 0.31 -20.03 11.22
CA GLU A 14 -0.28 -21.03 10.31
C GLU A 14 -0.17 -20.66 8.82
N ASP A 15 0.05 -19.38 8.50
CA ASP A 15 0.21 -18.94 7.11
C ASP A 15 1.58 -19.35 6.54
N ALA A 16 2.50 -19.83 7.39
CA ALA A 16 3.86 -20.26 7.04
C ALA A 16 4.61 -19.25 6.15
N TRP A 17 4.38 -17.96 6.40
CA TRP A 17 4.86 -16.87 5.55
C TRP A 17 6.36 -16.61 5.76
N ALA A 18 7.14 -16.77 4.71
CA ALA A 18 8.58 -16.46 4.69
C ALA A 18 8.92 -15.20 3.88
N GLY A 19 7.89 -14.47 3.41
CA GLY A 19 8.06 -13.25 2.62
C GLY A 19 8.16 -11.99 3.46
N ARG A 20 7.99 -10.83 2.83
CA ARG A 20 8.05 -9.53 3.53
C ARG A 20 6.86 -9.35 4.45
N THR A 21 7.10 -8.68 5.57
CA THR A 21 6.08 -8.30 6.54
C THR A 21 6.02 -6.78 6.74
N GLY A 22 4.92 -6.29 7.30
CA GLY A 22 4.69 -4.86 7.53
C GLY A 22 3.82 -4.20 6.47
N LEU A 23 3.76 -2.87 6.46
CA LEU A 23 2.88 -2.16 5.52
C LEU A 23 3.54 -2.03 4.15
N VAL A 24 2.76 -2.21 3.08
CA VAL A 24 3.30 -2.27 1.71
C VAL A 24 4.06 -1.01 1.30
N HIS A 25 3.68 0.17 1.78
CA HIS A 25 4.39 1.41 1.47
C HIS A 25 5.76 1.48 2.15
N GLU A 26 5.90 0.94 3.36
CA GLU A 26 7.20 0.83 4.04
C GLU A 26 8.13 -0.13 3.31
N ALA A 27 7.56 -1.20 2.76
CA ALA A 27 8.30 -2.16 1.95
C ALA A 27 8.91 -1.48 0.71
N VAL A 28 8.13 -0.67 -0.01
CA VAL A 28 8.61 0.15 -1.13
C VAL A 28 9.72 1.12 -0.69
N LEU A 29 9.53 1.81 0.44
CA LEU A 29 10.52 2.76 0.96
C LEU A 29 11.82 2.11 1.41
N ALA A 30 11.82 0.84 1.81
CA ALA A 30 13.04 0.11 2.12
C ALA A 30 13.78 -0.34 0.84
N ASP A 31 13.07 -0.58 -0.26
CA ASP A 31 13.66 -1.01 -1.53
C ASP A 31 14.17 0.17 -2.37
N HIS A 32 13.61 1.36 -2.14
CA HIS A 32 13.88 2.56 -2.92
C HIS A 32 14.24 3.75 -2.03
N ALA A 33 15.54 4.11 -2.04
CA ALA A 33 16.07 5.25 -1.29
C ALA A 33 15.60 6.61 -1.85
N ASP A 34 15.19 6.66 -3.12
CA ASP A 34 14.64 7.83 -3.80
C ASP A 34 13.56 7.39 -4.80
N LEU A 35 12.47 8.15 -4.85
CA LEU A 35 11.34 7.91 -5.75
C LEU A 35 11.24 8.93 -6.90
N ALA A 36 12.16 9.90 -7.01
CA ALA A 36 12.12 10.94 -8.04
C ALA A 36 12.01 10.42 -9.49
N GLY A 37 12.62 9.26 -9.76
CA GLY A 37 12.65 8.62 -11.07
C GLY A 37 11.40 7.82 -11.44
N PHE A 38 10.45 7.61 -10.53
CA PHE A 38 9.35 6.67 -10.71
C PHE A 38 8.02 7.34 -11.02
N ASP A 39 7.17 6.61 -11.75
CA ASP A 39 5.71 6.80 -11.71
C ASP A 39 5.14 5.78 -10.73
N VAL A 40 4.32 6.24 -9.78
CA VAL A 40 3.76 5.38 -8.75
C VAL A 40 2.25 5.37 -8.87
N TYR A 41 1.69 4.16 -8.90
CA TYR A 41 0.26 3.90 -8.97
C TYR A 41 -0.17 3.18 -7.70
N VAL A 42 -1.11 3.75 -6.96
CA VAL A 42 -1.59 3.20 -5.67
C VAL A 42 -3.10 3.02 -5.71
N ALA A 43 -3.58 1.81 -5.49
CA ALA A 43 -5.02 1.54 -5.40
C ALA A 43 -5.32 0.66 -4.19
N GLY A 44 -6.36 1.00 -3.42
CA GLY A 44 -6.76 0.20 -2.27
C GLY A 44 -7.54 0.98 -1.21
N PRO A 45 -7.57 0.47 0.04
CA PRO A 45 -8.32 1.09 1.12
C PRO A 45 -7.87 2.53 1.39
N PRO A 46 -8.79 3.45 1.76
CA PRO A 46 -8.45 4.87 1.93
C PRO A 46 -7.30 5.13 2.90
N ALA A 47 -7.24 4.39 4.00
CA ALA A 47 -6.14 4.50 4.96
C ALA A 47 -4.78 4.15 4.35
N MET A 48 -4.72 3.10 3.54
CA MET A 48 -3.49 2.67 2.85
C MET A 48 -3.05 3.70 1.81
N VAL A 49 -3.99 4.18 0.99
CA VAL A 49 -3.70 5.16 -0.07
C VAL A 49 -3.19 6.48 0.53
N ARG A 50 -3.82 6.97 1.61
CA ARG A 50 -3.36 8.18 2.31
C ARG A 50 -1.96 8.02 2.89
N ALA A 51 -1.68 6.89 3.55
CA ALA A 51 -0.36 6.62 4.13
C ALA A 51 0.73 6.54 3.04
N ALA A 52 0.48 5.77 1.97
CA ALA A 52 1.40 5.63 0.85
C ALA A 52 1.69 6.98 0.17
N ARG A 53 0.64 7.77 -0.13
CA ARG A 53 0.79 9.09 -0.75
C ARG A 53 1.65 10.02 0.10
N ALA A 54 1.36 10.15 1.39
CA ALA A 54 2.15 11.02 2.27
C ALA A 54 3.62 10.57 2.33
N ALA A 55 3.86 9.28 2.48
CA ALA A 55 5.20 8.72 2.64
C ALA A 55 6.03 8.81 1.35
N PHE A 56 5.42 8.57 0.19
CA PHE A 56 6.12 8.62 -1.11
C PHE A 56 6.48 10.05 -1.52
N LEU A 57 5.58 11.03 -1.31
CA LEU A 57 5.91 12.43 -1.55
C LEU A 57 7.06 12.90 -0.65
N ALA A 58 7.07 12.47 0.63
CA ALA A 58 8.18 12.75 1.54
C ALA A 58 9.50 12.07 1.12
N ARG A 59 9.44 11.02 0.29
CA ARG A 59 10.60 10.33 -0.30
C ARG A 59 11.02 10.89 -1.67
N GLY A 60 10.52 12.06 -2.05
CA GLY A 60 10.94 12.74 -3.29
C GLY A 60 10.17 12.34 -4.53
N LEU A 61 9.08 11.59 -4.42
CA LEU A 61 8.19 11.35 -5.56
C LEU A 61 7.54 12.67 -6.02
N PRO A 62 7.65 13.07 -7.30
CA PRO A 62 6.96 14.24 -7.82
C PRO A 62 5.45 14.05 -7.78
N ALA A 63 4.72 15.09 -7.36
CA ALA A 63 3.27 14.97 -7.14
C ALA A 63 2.48 14.68 -8.43
N ASP A 64 2.98 15.11 -9.57
CA ASP A 64 2.44 14.85 -10.91
C ASP A 64 2.73 13.44 -11.43
N ARG A 65 3.56 12.66 -10.72
CA ARG A 65 3.89 11.26 -11.01
C ARG A 65 3.29 10.27 -10.01
N LEU A 66 2.41 10.76 -9.13
CA LEU A 66 1.64 9.95 -8.19
C LEU A 66 0.18 9.83 -8.63
N PHE A 67 -0.20 8.65 -9.06
CA PHE A 67 -1.57 8.31 -9.45
C PHE A 67 -2.19 7.42 -8.38
N HIS A 68 -3.44 7.69 -8.01
CA HIS A 68 -4.08 6.91 -6.96
C HIS A 68 -5.59 6.76 -7.14
N ASP A 69 -6.09 5.63 -6.63
CA ASP A 69 -7.51 5.28 -6.57
C ASP A 69 -7.85 4.77 -5.17
N SER A 70 -8.68 5.52 -4.45
CA SER A 70 -9.10 5.20 -3.08
C SER A 70 -10.45 4.49 -3.13
N PHE A 71 -10.50 3.26 -2.60
CA PHE A 71 -11.72 2.47 -2.56
C PHE A 71 -12.61 2.93 -1.41
N GLU A 72 -13.23 4.10 -1.56
CA GLU A 72 -14.13 4.65 -0.57
C GLU A 72 -15.37 3.76 -0.36
N PRO A 73 -15.81 3.53 0.88
CA PRO A 73 -17.06 2.86 1.14
C PRO A 73 -18.23 3.60 0.49
N ALA A 74 -19.14 2.88 -0.16
CA ALA A 74 -20.40 3.46 -0.61
C ALA A 74 -21.20 3.99 0.58
N ALA A 75 -21.92 5.09 0.41
CA ALA A 75 -22.68 5.74 1.48
C ALA A 75 -23.67 4.81 2.20
N ASP A 76 -24.20 3.80 1.50
CA ASP A 76 -25.14 2.80 2.03
C ASP A 76 -24.49 1.41 2.25
N ALA A 77 -23.16 1.34 2.33
CA ALA A 77 -22.47 0.10 2.64
C ALA A 77 -22.87 -0.37 4.05
N ARG A 78 -23.76 -1.37 4.11
CA ARG A 78 -24.14 -2.04 5.35
C ARG A 78 -22.85 -2.44 6.09
N PRO A 79 -22.71 -2.12 7.39
CA PRO A 79 -21.53 -2.53 8.13
C PRO A 79 -21.37 -4.06 8.04
N PRO A 80 -20.14 -4.57 7.94
CA PRO A 80 -19.92 -6.02 7.86
C PRO A 80 -20.62 -6.68 9.04
N ALA A 81 -21.40 -7.72 8.76
CA ALA A 81 -22.01 -8.53 9.81
C ALA A 81 -20.87 -8.99 10.72
N ALA A 82 -20.97 -8.68 12.02
CA ALA A 82 -19.95 -9.03 12.99
C ALA A 82 -19.57 -10.51 12.83
N ALA A 83 -18.31 -10.76 12.47
CA ALA A 83 -17.79 -12.12 12.35
C ALA A 83 -17.92 -12.79 13.72
N ARG A 84 -18.64 -13.92 13.75
CA ARG A 84 -18.76 -14.80 14.91
C ARG A 84 -17.48 -15.55 15.16
#